data_AF-A0A7S0EYD8-F1
#
_entry.id   AF-A0A7S0EYD8-F1
#
_cell.length_a   1.000
_cell.length_b   1.000
_cell.length_c   1.000
_cell.angle_alpha   90.00
_cell.angle_beta   90.00
_cell.angle_gamma   90.00
#
_symmetry.space_group_name_H-M   'P 1'
#
loop_
_entity.id
_entity.type
_entity.pdbx_description
1 polymer ?
#
loop_
_entity_poly.entity_id
_entity_poly.type
_entity_poly.pdbx_seq_one_letter_code
_entity_poly.pdbx_strand_id
1 'polypeptide(L)'
;RMRQQSRQGVSWWATLGLGSLATSLLVNALGDWLGLQTSRRLVNLSYVCWTIAYNGLVLWQFLSVEILLHFLKGPKGSTVLQQRRLTSNSCQLLCDALNRNLLAIFLLSNLLTGAVNLLLPTLHASWLFGFAVVSSYSLLISAAAIHLHKRNLTIKFW
;
A
#
# COMPACT_ATOMS: atom_id res chain seq x y z
N ARG A 1 2.04 26.41 -14.91
CA ARG A 1 1.15 25.99 -13.79
C ARG A 1 0.92 24.47 -13.73
N MET A 2 0.35 23.78 -14.74
CA MET A 2 0.11 22.32 -14.64
C MET A 2 1.37 21.44 -14.48
N ARG A 3 2.48 21.74 -15.19
CA ARG A 3 3.78 21.05 -15.00
C ARG A 3 4.43 21.30 -13.61
N GLN A 4 4.03 22.38 -12.94
CA GLN A 4 4.56 22.79 -11.65
C GLN A 4 3.79 22.07 -10.53
N GLN A 5 2.47 21.92 -10.70
CA GLN A 5 1.59 21.17 -9.80
C GLN A 5 1.89 19.66 -9.82
N SER A 6 2.22 19.09 -11.00
CA SER A 6 2.65 17.68 -11.08
C SER A 6 4.01 17.44 -10.41
N ARG A 7 4.98 18.36 -10.57
CA ARG A 7 6.27 18.29 -9.88
C ARG A 7 6.13 18.41 -8.36
N GLN A 8 5.24 19.27 -7.88
CA GLN A 8 4.95 19.38 -6.45
C GLN A 8 4.32 18.10 -5.90
N GLY A 9 3.36 17.50 -6.60
CA GLY A 9 2.74 16.23 -6.17
C GLY A 9 3.74 15.08 -6.04
N VAL A 10 4.67 14.94 -6.99
CA VAL A 10 5.73 13.91 -6.94
C VAL A 10 6.68 14.15 -5.77
N SER A 11 7.01 15.41 -5.48
CA SER A 11 7.86 15.76 -4.32
C SER A 11 7.18 15.40 -3.00
N TRP A 12 5.88 15.71 -2.84
CA TRP A 12 5.14 15.36 -1.64
C TRP A 12 5.02 13.85 -1.43
N TRP A 13 4.76 13.10 -2.50
CA TRP A 13 4.77 11.63 -2.45
C TRP A 13 6.12 11.07 -2.00
N ALA A 14 7.23 11.56 -2.57
CA ALA A 14 8.56 11.11 -2.18
C ALA A 14 8.87 11.44 -0.71
N THR A 15 8.47 12.64 -0.25
CA THR A 15 8.65 13.02 1.17
C THR A 15 7.82 12.17 2.12
N LEU A 16 6.61 11.77 1.74
CA LEU A 16 5.77 10.91 2.57
C LEU A 16 6.36 9.50 2.71
N GLY A 17 6.84 8.92 1.62
CA GLY A 17 7.47 7.59 1.64
C GLY A 17 8.78 7.59 2.41
N LEU A 18 9.70 8.50 2.06
CA LEU A 18 10.99 8.61 2.73
C LEU A 18 10.84 9.00 4.21
N GLY A 19 9.91 9.90 4.53
CA GLY A 19 9.61 10.29 5.90
C GLY A 19 9.04 9.14 6.73
N SER A 20 8.14 8.34 6.15
CA SER A 20 7.56 7.18 6.83
C SER A 20 8.58 6.04 7.00
N LEU A 21 9.51 5.87 6.06
CA LEU A 21 10.63 4.92 6.18
C LEU A 21 11.60 5.38 7.27
N ALA A 22 12.00 6.65 7.23
CA ALA A 22 12.94 7.23 8.19
C ALA A 22 12.39 7.18 9.62
N THR A 23 11.12 7.52 9.82
CA THR A 23 10.45 7.42 11.13
C THR A 23 10.35 5.98 11.61
N SER A 24 10.04 5.03 10.73
CA SER A 24 10.04 3.60 11.09
C SER A 24 11.43 3.12 11.53
N LEU A 25 12.48 3.47 10.78
CA LEU A 25 13.87 3.12 11.12
C LEU A 25 14.30 3.78 12.44
N LEU A 26 13.99 5.05 12.62
CA LEU A 26 14.32 5.82 13.82
C LEU A 26 13.64 5.25 15.06
N VAL A 27 12.37 4.85 14.97
CA VAL A 27 11.65 4.27 16.11
C VAL A 27 12.25 2.91 16.51
N ASN A 28 12.65 2.07 15.54
CA ASN A 28 13.30 0.80 15.84
C ASN A 28 14.71 1.02 16.44
N ALA A 29 15.51 1.90 15.84
CA ALA A 29 16.86 2.22 16.34
C ALA A 29 16.81 2.82 17.75
N LEU A 30 15.95 3.81 17.99
CA LEU A 30 15.77 4.40 19.33
C LEU A 30 15.20 3.40 20.33
N GLY A 31 14.31 2.50 19.89
CA GLY A 31 13.79 1.41 20.72
C GLY A 31 14.89 0.48 21.23
N ASP A 32 15.83 0.11 20.34
CA ASP A 32 16.99 -0.72 20.70
C ASP A 32 17.97 0.05 21.61
N TRP A 33 18.20 1.34 21.32
CA TRP A 33 19.13 2.20 22.10
C TRP A 33 18.62 2.53 23.50
N LEU A 34 17.32 2.81 23.66
CA LEU A 34 16.72 3.20 24.94
C LEU A 34 16.13 2.02 25.71
N GLY A 35 16.19 0.80 25.13
CA GLY A 35 15.51 -0.39 25.68
C GLY A 35 13.98 -0.30 25.64
N LEU A 36 13.42 0.69 24.92
CA LEU A 36 11.99 0.92 24.77
C LEU A 36 11.43 0.15 23.57
N GLN A 37 11.50 -1.18 23.64
CA GLN A 37 10.98 -2.06 22.60
C GLN A 37 9.48 -1.81 22.36
N THR A 38 9.05 -2.00 21.10
CA THR A 38 7.64 -1.82 20.71
C THR A 38 6.77 -2.89 21.37
N SER A 39 5.96 -2.48 22.36
CA SER A 39 5.08 -3.40 23.08
C SER A 39 3.64 -3.22 22.64
N ARG A 40 3.12 -4.21 21.90
CA ARG A 40 1.72 -4.24 21.45
C ARG A 40 0.74 -4.34 22.61
N ARG A 41 1.15 -4.94 23.74
CA ARG A 41 0.32 -5.13 24.93
C ARG A 41 0.16 -3.85 25.75
N LEU A 42 1.23 -3.04 25.81
CA LEU A 42 1.25 -1.79 26.59
C LEU A 42 0.87 -0.57 25.76
N VAL A 43 0.81 -0.71 24.43
CA VAL A 43 0.53 0.39 23.48
C VAL A 43 1.43 1.60 23.79
N ASN A 44 2.73 1.34 23.96
CA ASN A 44 3.68 2.38 24.34
C ASN A 44 3.91 3.41 23.22
N LEU A 45 4.53 4.55 23.54
CA LEU A 45 4.78 5.62 22.57
C LEU A 45 5.51 5.12 21.31
N SER A 46 6.50 4.25 21.50
CA SER A 46 7.24 3.58 20.41
C SER A 46 6.29 2.81 19.48
N TYR A 47 5.35 2.03 20.03
CA TYR A 47 4.34 1.33 19.25
C TYR A 47 3.41 2.27 18.46
N VAL A 48 2.97 3.38 19.05
CA VAL A 48 2.10 4.35 18.36
C VAL A 48 2.83 5.02 17.20
N CYS A 49 4.05 5.53 17.43
CA CYS A 49 4.86 6.15 16.39
C CYS A 49 5.18 5.17 15.26
N TRP A 50 5.54 3.93 15.61
CA TRP A 50 5.76 2.87 14.63
C TRP A 50 4.50 2.56 13.81
N THR A 51 3.34 2.49 14.46
CA THR A 51 2.06 2.22 13.78
C THR A 51 1.70 3.34 12.79
N ILE A 52 1.89 4.61 13.17
CA ILE A 52 1.64 5.76 12.27
C ILE A 52 2.58 5.70 11.06
N ALA A 53 3.88 5.49 11.30
CA ALA A 53 4.88 5.38 10.24
C ALA A 53 4.58 4.21 9.29
N TYR A 54 4.20 3.05 9.85
CA TYR A 54 3.83 1.87 9.09
C TYR A 54 2.61 2.10 8.18
N ASN A 55 1.53 2.68 8.71
CA ASN A 55 0.35 2.99 7.91
C ASN A 55 0.67 4.01 6.81
N GLY A 56 1.54 4.98 7.09
CA GLY A 56 2.06 5.91 6.09
C GLY A 56 2.78 5.21 4.94
N LEU A 57 3.59 4.18 5.24
CA LEU A 57 4.26 3.36 4.22
C LEU A 57 3.29 2.56 3.37
N VAL A 58 2.26 1.97 3.98
CA VAL A 58 1.25 1.21 3.25
C VAL A 58 0.46 2.12 2.30
N LEU A 59 0.06 3.33 2.75
CA LEU A 59 -0.58 4.32 1.89
C LEU A 59 0.34 4.75 0.73
N TRP A 60 1.62 4.97 1.03
CA TRP A 60 2.62 5.30 0.01
C TRP A 60 2.77 4.18 -1.03
N GLN A 61 2.71 2.91 -0.60
CA GLN A 61 2.74 1.75 -1.51
C GLN A 61 1.51 1.71 -2.41
N PHE A 62 0.31 1.91 -1.88
CA PHE A 62 -0.91 1.96 -2.69
C PHE A 62 -0.85 3.07 -3.75
N LEU A 63 -0.41 4.27 -3.37
CA LEU A 63 -0.23 5.37 -4.31
C LEU A 63 0.84 5.04 -5.37
N SER A 64 1.91 4.33 -4.99
CA SER A 64 2.97 3.93 -5.90
C SER A 64 2.48 2.95 -6.97
N VAL A 65 1.66 1.97 -6.58
CA VAL A 65 1.00 1.04 -7.51
C VAL A 65 0.16 1.80 -8.51
N GLU A 66 -0.59 2.79 -8.06
CA GLU A 66 -1.44 3.61 -8.91
C GLU A 66 -0.64 4.44 -9.93
N ILE A 67 0.41 5.13 -9.47
CA ILE A 67 1.33 5.89 -10.32
C ILE A 67 1.96 4.95 -11.37
N LEU A 68 2.40 3.76 -10.96
CA LEU A 68 2.96 2.75 -11.86
C LEU A 68 1.93 2.31 -12.92
N LEU A 69 0.68 2.05 -12.54
CA LEU A 69 -0.38 1.69 -13.48
C LEU A 69 -0.67 2.80 -14.49
N HIS A 70 -0.61 4.06 -14.07
CA HIS A 70 -0.74 5.21 -14.98
C HIS A 70 0.40 5.23 -16.01
N PHE A 71 1.65 5.00 -15.58
CA PHE A 71 2.79 4.91 -16.49
C PHE A 71 2.67 3.72 -17.46
N LEU A 72 2.24 2.55 -16.99
CA LEU A 72 2.10 1.34 -17.80
C LEU A 72 0.97 1.41 -18.84
N LYS A 73 -0.09 2.21 -18.61
CA LYS A 73 -1.18 2.36 -19.58
C LYS A 73 -0.79 3.14 -20.85
N GLY A 74 0.38 3.79 -20.85
CA GLY A 74 0.92 4.53 -21.99
C GLY A 74 0.09 5.77 -22.37
N PRO A 75 0.67 6.76 -23.07
CA PRO A 75 -0.07 7.90 -23.56
C PRO A 75 -0.97 7.44 -24.73
N LYS A 76 -2.19 6.98 -24.43
CA LYS A 76 -3.25 6.96 -25.44
C LYS A 76 -3.51 8.42 -25.79
N GLY A 77 -3.39 8.78 -27.07
CA GLY A 77 -3.52 10.16 -27.60
C GLY A 77 -4.85 10.80 -27.23
N SER A 78 -4.96 11.23 -25.99
CA SER A 78 -6.19 11.61 -25.34
C SER A 78 -6.04 13.05 -24.89
N THR A 79 -7.02 13.85 -25.28
CA THR A 79 -7.08 15.29 -25.04
C THR A 79 -6.81 15.62 -23.57
N VAL A 80 -6.28 16.81 -23.28
CA VAL A 80 -5.92 17.28 -21.93
C VAL A 80 -7.05 17.06 -20.89
N LEU A 81 -8.32 17.08 -21.34
CA LEU A 81 -9.49 16.78 -20.51
C LEU A 81 -9.63 15.29 -20.15
N GLN A 82 -9.25 14.38 -21.04
CA GLN A 82 -9.26 12.95 -20.82
C GLN A 82 -8.08 12.50 -19.95
N GLN A 83 -6.94 13.17 -20.05
CA GLN A 83 -5.83 12.96 -19.12
C GLN A 83 -6.14 13.45 -17.70
N ARG A 84 -6.91 14.55 -17.55
CA ARG A 84 -7.49 14.97 -16.25
C ARG A 84 -8.49 13.95 -15.69
N ARG A 85 -9.33 13.35 -16.54
CA ARG A 85 -10.18 12.23 -16.11
C ARG A 85 -9.34 11.04 -15.68
N LEU A 86 -8.27 10.69 -16.40
CA LEU A 86 -7.41 9.57 -16.02
C LEU A 86 -6.67 9.80 -14.69
N THR A 87 -6.20 11.02 -14.40
CA THR A 87 -5.57 11.35 -13.11
C THR A 87 -6.59 11.37 -11.97
N SER A 88 -7.81 11.86 -12.20
CA SER A 88 -8.92 11.74 -11.23
C SER A 88 -9.38 10.28 -11.04
N ASN A 89 -9.33 9.46 -12.09
CA ASN A 89 -9.77 8.06 -12.08
C ASN A 89 -8.67 7.09 -11.65
N SER A 90 -7.43 7.53 -11.40
CA SER A 90 -6.35 6.60 -11.07
C SER A 90 -6.59 5.99 -9.68
N CYS A 91 -6.97 6.82 -8.70
CA CYS A 91 -7.40 6.38 -7.36
C CYS A 91 -8.69 5.55 -7.47
N GLN A 92 -9.49 5.89 -8.47
CA GLN A 92 -10.72 5.18 -8.81
C GLN A 92 -10.46 3.80 -9.40
N LEU A 93 -9.38 3.52 -10.13
CA LEU A 93 -9.19 2.21 -10.77
C LEU A 93 -8.98 1.08 -9.74
N LEU A 94 -8.09 1.29 -8.76
CA LEU A 94 -7.87 0.30 -7.71
C LEU A 94 -9.10 0.23 -6.82
N CYS A 95 -9.68 1.37 -6.43
CA CYS A 95 -10.92 1.41 -5.66
C CYS A 95 -12.08 0.72 -6.37
N ASP A 96 -12.27 0.94 -7.67
CA ASP A 96 -13.31 0.31 -8.50
C ASP A 96 -13.05 -1.18 -8.69
N ALA A 97 -11.78 -1.57 -8.87
CA ALA A 97 -11.39 -2.97 -8.94
C ALA A 97 -11.69 -3.73 -7.63
N LEU A 98 -11.38 -3.11 -6.49
CA LEU A 98 -11.69 -3.62 -5.16
C LEU A 98 -13.21 -3.65 -4.94
N ASN A 99 -13.91 -2.56 -5.21
CA ASN A 99 -15.34 -2.40 -4.97
C ASN A 99 -16.17 -3.37 -5.84
N ARG A 100 -15.73 -3.66 -7.07
CA ARG A 100 -16.41 -4.59 -7.98
C ARG A 100 -16.48 -6.03 -7.45
N ASN A 101 -15.51 -6.46 -6.64
CA ASN A 101 -15.44 -7.83 -6.10
C ASN A 101 -15.03 -7.84 -4.62
N LEU A 102 -15.58 -6.91 -3.83
CA LEU A 102 -15.15 -6.65 -2.46
C LEU A 102 -15.15 -7.91 -1.58
N LEU A 103 -16.22 -8.72 -1.67
CA LEU A 103 -16.37 -9.94 -0.89
C LEU A 103 -15.31 -11.00 -1.24
N ALA A 104 -15.11 -11.26 -2.54
CA ALA A 104 -14.13 -12.26 -2.98
C ALA A 104 -12.70 -11.85 -2.62
N ILE A 105 -12.38 -10.56 -2.78
CA ILE A 105 -11.06 -10.01 -2.44
C ILE A 105 -10.85 -10.00 -0.93
N PHE A 106 -11.90 -9.73 -0.15
CA PHE A 106 -11.87 -9.83 1.31
C PHE A 106 -11.59 -11.28 1.77
N LEU A 107 -12.28 -12.28 1.22
CA LEU A 107 -12.00 -13.69 1.53
C LEU A 107 -10.57 -14.08 1.14
N LEU A 108 -10.14 -13.71 -0.07
CA LEU A 108 -8.79 -13.98 -0.55
C LEU A 108 -7.72 -13.37 0.38
N SER A 109 -7.94 -12.13 0.82
CA SER A 109 -7.05 -11.44 1.76
C SER A 109 -6.93 -12.18 3.08
N ASN A 110 -8.06 -12.59 3.67
CA ASN A 110 -8.07 -13.33 4.94
C ASN A 110 -7.38 -14.70 4.79
N LEU A 111 -7.63 -15.41 3.69
CA LEU A 111 -7.01 -16.71 3.43
C LEU A 111 -5.49 -16.58 3.26
N LEU A 112 -5.03 -15.59 2.48
CA LEU A 112 -3.61 -15.31 2.29
C LEU A 112 -2.93 -14.92 3.61
N THR A 113 -3.58 -14.08 4.42
CA THR A 113 -3.04 -13.67 5.73
C THR A 113 -2.94 -14.87 6.68
N GLY A 114 -3.95 -15.75 6.69
CA GLY A 114 -3.92 -17.01 7.42
C GLY A 114 -2.81 -17.94 6.94
N ALA A 115 -2.66 -18.12 5.63
CA ALA A 115 -1.62 -18.96 5.03
C ALA A 115 -0.22 -18.45 5.38
N VAL A 116 0.03 -17.15 5.27
CA VAL A 116 1.29 -16.51 5.67
C VAL A 116 1.61 -16.78 7.14
N ASN A 117 0.64 -16.66 8.04
CA ASN A 117 0.83 -16.90 9.47
C ASN A 117 1.12 -18.37 9.80
N LEU A 118 0.66 -19.32 8.98
CA LEU A 118 0.90 -20.75 9.15
C LEU A 118 2.22 -21.23 8.50
N LEU A 119 2.59 -20.64 7.36
CA LEU A 119 3.74 -21.07 6.56
C LEU A 119 5.05 -20.41 6.99
N LEU A 120 4.98 -19.19 7.53
CA LEU A 120 6.17 -18.46 7.97
C LEU A 120 6.28 -18.49 9.49
N PRO A 121 7.47 -18.76 10.06
CA PRO A 121 7.74 -18.60 11.48
C PRO A 121 7.84 -17.10 11.82
N THR A 122 6.70 -16.41 11.71
CA THR A 122 6.55 -14.96 11.93
C THR A 122 6.92 -14.53 13.35
N LEU A 123 6.93 -15.47 14.30
CA LEU A 123 7.27 -15.24 15.70
C LEU A 123 8.77 -14.93 15.91
N HIS A 124 9.64 -15.41 15.02
CA HIS A 124 11.09 -15.13 15.03
C HIS A 124 11.53 -14.22 13.89
N ALA A 125 10.57 -13.66 13.14
CA ALA A 125 10.86 -12.79 12.03
C ALA A 125 11.41 -11.45 12.50
N SER A 126 12.45 -10.96 11.81
CA SER A 126 12.92 -9.59 11.98
C SER A 126 11.83 -8.60 11.56
N TRP A 127 11.90 -7.37 12.08
CA TRP A 127 10.95 -6.33 11.72
C TRP A 127 10.90 -6.12 10.19
N LEU A 128 12.06 -6.03 9.51
CA LEU A 128 12.16 -5.93 8.05
C LEU A 128 11.43 -7.05 7.33
N PHE A 129 11.56 -8.28 7.81
CA PHE A 129 10.88 -9.42 7.21
C PHE A 129 9.36 -9.31 7.36
N GLY A 130 8.87 -8.94 8.54
CA GLY A 130 7.44 -8.69 8.76
C GLY A 130 6.88 -7.61 7.84
N PHE A 131 7.59 -6.48 7.70
CA PHE A 131 7.23 -5.43 6.75
C PHE A 131 7.20 -5.93 5.31
N ALA A 132 8.22 -6.68 4.88
CA ALA A 132 8.32 -7.23 3.53
C ALA A 132 7.16 -8.19 3.23
N VAL A 133 6.83 -9.07 4.17
CA VAL A 133 5.70 -10.00 4.07
C VAL A 133 4.41 -9.24 3.87
N VAL A 134 4.11 -8.24 4.71
CA VAL A 134 2.85 -7.48 4.56
C VAL A 134 2.78 -6.68 3.27
N SER A 135 3.89 -6.06 2.89
CA SER A 135 3.99 -5.33 1.62
C SER A 135 3.73 -6.27 0.44
N SER A 136 4.31 -7.48 0.48
CA SER A 136 4.19 -8.46 -0.61
C SER A 136 2.75 -8.93 -0.81
N TYR A 137 2.04 -9.35 0.24
CA TYR A 137 0.67 -9.82 0.05
C TYR A 137 -0.29 -8.68 -0.28
N SER A 138 -0.06 -7.46 0.24
CA SER A 138 -0.87 -6.29 -0.09
C SER A 138 -0.78 -5.96 -1.59
N LEU A 139 0.43 -6.09 -2.16
CA LEU A 139 0.67 -5.97 -3.60
C LEU A 139 0.01 -7.11 -4.39
N LEU A 140 0.11 -8.35 -3.91
CA LEU A 140 -0.53 -9.51 -4.56
C LEU A 140 -2.06 -9.35 -4.62
N ILE A 141 -2.69 -8.92 -3.53
CA ILE A 141 -4.13 -8.67 -3.47
C ILE A 141 -4.52 -7.54 -4.44
N SER A 142 -3.75 -6.45 -4.44
CA SER A 142 -3.98 -5.32 -5.36
C SER A 142 -3.86 -5.76 -6.82
N ALA A 143 -2.84 -6.56 -7.14
CA ALA A 143 -2.63 -7.13 -8.48
C ALA A 143 -3.77 -8.08 -8.87
N ALA A 144 -4.23 -8.93 -7.95
CA ALA A 144 -5.36 -9.83 -8.18
C ALA A 144 -6.65 -9.04 -8.47
N ALA A 145 -6.93 -7.99 -7.69
CA ALA A 145 -8.07 -7.09 -7.91
C ALA A 145 -8.02 -6.46 -9.30
N ILE A 146 -6.87 -5.93 -9.71
CA ILE A 146 -6.67 -5.33 -11.04
C ILE A 146 -6.80 -6.36 -12.15
N HIS A 147 -6.25 -7.57 -11.95
CA HIS A 147 -6.35 -8.66 -12.94
C HIS A 147 -7.81 -9.05 -13.18
N LEU A 148 -8.57 -9.22 -12.09
CA LEU A 148 -9.98 -9.56 -12.14
C LEU A 148 -10.81 -8.44 -12.81
N HIS A 149 -10.51 -7.18 -12.48
CA HIS A 149 -11.12 -6.02 -13.10
C HIS A 149 -10.84 -5.94 -14.61
N LYS A 150 -9.60 -6.22 -15.05
CA LYS A 150 -9.24 -6.27 -16.49
C LYS A 150 -9.95 -7.40 -17.24
N ARG A 151 -10.21 -8.53 -16.59
CA ARG A 151 -10.96 -9.66 -17.16
C ARG A 151 -12.47 -9.43 -17.21
N ASN A 152 -12.97 -8.30 -16.69
CA ASN A 152 -14.39 -8.01 -16.55
C ASN A 152 -15.19 -9.08 -15.76
N LEU A 153 -14.49 -9.89 -14.96
CA LEU A 153 -15.12 -10.94 -14.18
C LEU A 153 -15.69 -10.33 -12.89
N THR A 154 -17.01 -10.40 -12.77
CA THR A 154 -17.73 -10.12 -11.52
C THR A 154 -18.06 -11.46 -10.86
N ILE A 155 -17.36 -11.76 -9.78
CA ILE A 155 -17.66 -12.90 -8.91
C ILE A 155 -18.78 -12.43 -7.98
N LYS A 156 -20.02 -12.52 -8.47
CA LYS A 156 -21.20 -12.33 -7.63
C LYS A 156 -21.43 -13.61 -6.84
N PHE A 157 -21.11 -13.57 -5.56
CA PHE A 157 -21.74 -14.45 -4.59
C PHE A 157 -23.02 -13.71 -4.16
N TRP A 158 -24.13 -14.07 -4.83
CA TRP A 158 -25.44 -13.41 -4.82
C TRP A 158 -25.62 -12.29 -5.86
#